data_AF-A0A7R8VUR1-F1
#
_entry.id   AF-A0A7R8VUR1-F1
#
_cell.length_a   1.000
_cell.length_b   1.000
_cell.length_c   1.000
_cell.angle_alpha   90.00
_cell.angle_beta   90.00
_cell.angle_gamma   90.00
#
_symmetry.space_group_name_H-M   'P 1'
#
loop_
_entity.id
_entity.type
_entity.pdbx_description
1 polymer ?
#
loop_
_entity_poly.entity_id
_entity_poly.type
_entity_poly.pdbx_seq_one_letter_code
_entity_poly.pdbx_strand_id
1 'polypeptide(L)'
;MTDCAEMNIMRKFRGGTVSTASQDEANSNPQHTALGLMHLKKLFSEYTHPPHPLSDKEKDDKLYNMLPLFCKVFGNSPSSDMMEKFRDILSFCHEVSRLMVTEMRRRASNQSTEAASSAIVKFLEIENCEESSNGWMLLSALNLLTAGDASLIQVMTTVSVPSTLVKCLYLFFDLLEIEDPDTAKTGSDFTPKERRILLQKIFVQVLVRLCSHTTPAEELARKDDLTLLFSAITSWCPSHNVMWRKSAAEVLMTLSRHGLSQPVVSYIHQKSCVALCIDNMQRVPELSPLEIVEMFVAVFCFLKDSSEVSQTLLDDFRSCQGYLFLSEFLLKGENISD
;
A
#
# COMPACT_ATOMS: atom_id res chain seq x y z
N MET A 1 15.87 18.52 2.83
CA MET A 1 15.21 19.16 1.66
C MET A 1 13.95 18.40 1.20
N THR A 2 13.76 17.15 1.60
CA THR A 2 12.63 16.27 1.27
C THR A 2 11.31 16.69 1.94
N ASP A 3 11.34 17.21 3.17
CA ASP A 3 10.14 17.58 3.95
C ASP A 3 9.31 18.74 3.34
N CYS A 4 9.94 19.79 2.82
CA CYS A 4 9.21 20.94 2.28
C CYS A 4 8.46 20.61 0.98
N ALA A 5 9.05 19.76 0.13
CA ALA A 5 8.38 19.30 -1.10
C ALA A 5 7.19 18.39 -0.76
N GLU A 6 7.35 17.52 0.23
CA GLU A 6 6.28 16.64 0.71
C GLU A 6 5.10 17.40 1.34
N MET A 7 5.37 18.47 2.10
CA MET A 7 4.33 19.34 2.67
C MET A 7 3.54 20.11 1.60
N ASN A 8 4.17 20.54 0.51
CA ASN A 8 3.49 21.24 -0.59
C ASN A 8 2.61 20.29 -1.42
N ILE A 9 3.04 19.04 -1.62
CA ILE A 9 2.22 18.01 -2.30
C ILE A 9 1.02 17.61 -1.42
N MET A 10 1.20 17.50 -0.10
CA MET A 10 0.09 17.22 0.83
C MET A 10 -0.93 18.36 0.91
N ARG A 11 -0.50 19.62 0.72
CA ARG A 11 -1.44 20.75 0.56
C ARG A 11 -2.26 20.62 -0.71
N LYS A 12 -1.66 20.28 -1.86
CA LYS A 12 -2.39 19.96 -3.10
C LYS A 12 -3.38 18.80 -2.91
N PHE A 13 -3.02 17.79 -2.09
CA PHE A 13 -3.86 16.62 -1.79
C PHE A 13 -5.01 16.91 -0.81
N ARG A 14 -4.82 17.82 0.17
CA ARG A 14 -5.85 18.19 1.17
C ARG A 14 -6.65 19.45 0.83
N GLY A 15 -6.21 20.26 -0.13
CA GLY A 15 -6.87 21.49 -0.53
C GLY A 15 -6.34 22.04 -1.85
N GLY A 16 -7.15 21.89 -2.90
CA GLY A 16 -7.30 22.89 -3.97
C GLY A 16 -6.12 23.11 -4.94
N THR A 17 -6.42 22.93 -6.23
CA THR A 17 -6.19 23.91 -7.31
C THR A 17 -5.17 25.02 -7.02
N VAL A 18 -4.03 24.99 -7.71
CA VAL A 18 -3.23 26.20 -7.92
C VAL A 18 -3.41 26.64 -9.37
N SER A 19 -4.35 27.55 -9.58
CA SER A 19 -4.35 28.47 -10.72
C SER A 19 -5.07 29.75 -10.31
N THR A 20 -4.30 30.83 -10.17
CA THR A 20 -4.67 32.24 -10.35
C THR A 20 -6.08 32.68 -9.97
N ALA A 21 -6.18 33.35 -8.81
CA ALA A 21 -7.14 34.40 -8.50
C ALA A 21 -8.59 34.16 -8.98
N SER A 22 -9.33 33.32 -8.25
CA SER A 22 -10.79 33.35 -8.16
C SER A 22 -11.19 32.65 -6.87
N GLN A 23 -12.12 33.25 -6.13
CA GLN A 23 -12.67 32.76 -4.87
C GLN A 23 -13.31 31.38 -5.04
N ASP A 24 -12.68 30.31 -4.55
CA ASP A 24 -13.31 28.99 -4.42
C ASP A 24 -12.73 28.18 -3.24
N GLU A 25 -12.35 28.87 -2.16
CA GLU A 25 -12.21 28.22 -0.85
C GLU A 25 -13.59 28.13 -0.19
N ALA A 26 -13.99 26.90 0.17
CA ALA A 26 -15.20 26.53 0.89
C ALA A 26 -16.53 26.56 0.10
N ASN A 27 -16.73 25.55 -0.76
CA ASN A 27 -18.09 25.17 -1.14
C ASN A 27 -18.28 23.66 -1.27
N SER A 28 -18.06 22.92 -0.18
CA SER A 28 -18.67 21.59 -0.02
C SER A 28 -20.17 21.76 0.20
N ASN A 29 -20.91 22.13 -0.86
CA ASN A 29 -22.34 22.36 -0.79
C ASN A 29 -23.01 21.03 -0.36
N PRO A 30 -23.61 20.94 0.85
CA PRO A 30 -24.16 19.69 1.37
C PRO A 30 -25.21 19.08 0.44
N GLN A 31 -25.90 19.92 -0.33
CA GLN A 31 -26.86 19.51 -1.34
C GLN A 31 -26.19 18.75 -2.50
N HIS A 32 -25.02 19.18 -2.95
CA HIS A 32 -24.29 18.50 -4.03
C HIS A 32 -23.76 17.13 -3.58
N THR A 33 -23.28 17.02 -2.34
CA THR A 33 -22.86 15.73 -1.75
C THR A 33 -24.06 14.78 -1.59
N ALA A 34 -25.21 15.28 -1.14
CA ALA A 34 -26.43 14.49 -1.01
C ALA A 34 -26.94 13.98 -2.37
N LEU A 35 -26.95 14.82 -3.40
CA LEU A 35 -27.30 14.43 -4.77
C LEU A 35 -26.32 13.39 -5.33
N GLY A 36 -25.02 13.59 -5.10
CA GLY A 36 -23.99 12.62 -5.50
C GLY A 36 -24.19 11.25 -4.86
N LEU A 37 -24.52 11.22 -3.56
CA LEU A 37 -24.84 9.99 -2.85
C LEU A 37 -26.11 9.30 -3.39
N MET A 38 -27.17 10.06 -3.69
CA MET A 38 -28.39 9.50 -4.30
C MET A 38 -28.09 8.89 -5.67
N HIS A 39 -27.27 9.56 -6.47
CA HIS A 39 -26.86 9.05 -7.78
C HIS A 39 -26.01 7.78 -7.67
N LEU A 40 -25.04 7.76 -6.75
CA LEU A 40 -24.21 6.58 -6.47
C LEU A 40 -25.07 5.37 -6.08
N LYS A 41 -26.02 5.55 -5.16
CA LYS A 41 -26.95 4.48 -4.75
C LYS A 41 -27.77 3.96 -5.93
N LYS A 42 -28.24 4.85 -6.80
CA LYS A 42 -28.98 4.46 -8.00
C LYS A 42 -28.10 3.63 -8.94
N LEU A 43 -26.90 4.11 -9.25
CA LEU A 43 -25.95 3.40 -10.13
C LEU A 43 -25.59 2.03 -9.57
N PHE A 44 -25.35 1.92 -8.25
CA PHE A 44 -25.00 0.65 -7.63
C PHE A 44 -26.19 -0.32 -7.56
N SER A 45 -27.41 0.19 -7.38
CA SER A 45 -28.64 -0.61 -7.48
C SER A 45 -28.82 -1.19 -8.88
N GLU A 46 -28.62 -0.38 -9.94
CA GLU A 46 -28.66 -0.83 -11.34
C GLU A 46 -27.51 -1.78 -11.69
N TYR A 47 -26.37 -1.65 -11.03
CA TYR A 47 -25.23 -2.56 -11.16
C TYR A 47 -25.52 -3.94 -10.54
N THR A 48 -26.13 -3.96 -9.36
CA THR A 48 -26.44 -5.19 -8.60
C THR A 48 -27.69 -5.90 -9.11
N HIS A 49 -28.66 -5.14 -9.63
CA HIS A 49 -29.93 -5.65 -10.18
C HIS A 49 -30.11 -5.19 -11.64
N PRO A 50 -29.22 -5.61 -12.56
CA PRO A 50 -29.30 -5.15 -13.93
C PRO A 50 -30.50 -5.78 -14.64
N PRO A 51 -31.13 -5.06 -15.59
CA PRO A 51 -32.27 -5.59 -16.35
C PRO A 51 -31.89 -6.79 -17.23
N HIS A 52 -30.59 -6.90 -17.57
CA HIS A 52 -30.02 -8.01 -18.32
C HIS A 52 -28.69 -8.41 -17.66
N PRO A 53 -28.27 -9.69 -17.74
CA PRO A 53 -26.98 -10.12 -17.22
C PRO A 53 -25.83 -9.29 -17.83
N LEU A 54 -25.01 -8.68 -16.98
CA LEU A 54 -23.85 -7.90 -17.40
C LEU A 54 -22.65 -8.84 -17.61
N SER A 55 -21.91 -8.61 -18.70
CA SER A 55 -20.57 -9.19 -18.88
C SER A 55 -19.57 -8.64 -17.87
N ASP A 56 -18.45 -9.32 -17.68
CA ASP A 56 -17.40 -8.86 -16.75
C ASP A 56 -16.85 -7.49 -17.13
N LYS A 57 -16.69 -7.23 -18.44
CA LYS A 57 -16.26 -5.92 -18.95
C LYS A 57 -17.28 -4.82 -18.63
N GLU A 58 -18.57 -5.07 -18.83
CA GLU A 58 -19.61 -4.08 -18.52
C GLU A 58 -19.71 -3.81 -17.02
N LYS A 59 -19.48 -4.83 -16.18
CA LYS A 59 -19.38 -4.65 -14.73
C LYS A 59 -18.20 -3.76 -14.38
N ASP A 60 -17.03 -4.04 -14.92
CA ASP A 60 -15.83 -3.25 -14.63
C ASP A 60 -16.00 -1.80 -15.11
N ASP A 61 -16.51 -1.58 -16.32
CA ASP A 61 -16.78 -0.24 -16.88
C ASP A 61 -17.80 0.55 -16.02
N LYS A 62 -18.90 -0.10 -15.60
CA LYS A 62 -19.88 0.53 -14.68
C LYS A 62 -19.25 0.85 -13.33
N LEU A 63 -18.39 -0.02 -12.80
CA LEU A 63 -17.73 0.21 -11.53
C LEU A 63 -16.76 1.38 -11.62
N TYR A 64 -15.92 1.45 -12.67
CA TYR A 64 -15.03 2.58 -12.92
C TYR A 64 -15.79 3.92 -12.96
N ASN A 65 -16.95 3.96 -13.62
CA ASN A 65 -17.79 5.17 -13.66
C ASN A 65 -18.35 5.59 -12.28
N MET A 66 -18.48 4.66 -11.33
CA MET A 66 -18.94 4.96 -9.97
C MET A 66 -17.82 5.47 -9.05
N LEU A 67 -16.55 5.16 -9.32
CA LEU A 67 -15.44 5.48 -8.40
C LEU A 67 -15.22 6.99 -8.19
N PRO A 68 -15.19 7.85 -9.24
CA PRO A 68 -15.06 9.30 -9.06
C PRO A 68 -16.16 9.87 -8.17
N LEU A 69 -17.40 9.40 -8.38
CA LEU A 69 -18.54 9.82 -7.60
C LEU A 69 -18.43 9.38 -6.13
N PHE A 70 -18.02 8.13 -5.89
CA PHE A 70 -17.77 7.62 -4.54
C PHE A 70 -16.70 8.45 -3.82
N CYS A 71 -15.55 8.68 -4.46
CA CYS A 71 -14.48 9.48 -3.88
C CYS A 71 -14.92 10.92 -3.61
N LYS A 72 -15.70 11.54 -4.50
CA LYS A 72 -16.22 12.89 -4.29
C LYS A 72 -17.21 12.98 -3.12
N VAL A 73 -18.05 11.96 -2.94
CA VAL A 73 -19.04 11.92 -1.85
C VAL A 73 -18.38 11.68 -0.48
N PHE A 74 -17.42 10.76 -0.42
CA PHE A 74 -16.83 10.31 0.84
C PHE A 74 -15.45 10.86 1.15
N GLY A 75 -14.77 11.50 0.19
CA GLY A 75 -13.40 12.02 0.35
C GLY A 75 -13.23 13.04 1.47
N ASN A 76 -14.28 13.83 1.74
CA ASN A 76 -14.32 14.82 2.82
C ASN A 76 -15.26 14.44 3.98
N SER A 77 -15.83 13.24 3.96
CA SER A 77 -16.73 12.76 5.02
C SER A 77 -15.95 11.96 6.07
N PRO A 78 -16.32 12.02 7.36
CA PRO A 78 -15.82 11.07 8.35
C PRO A 78 -16.04 9.62 7.89
N SER A 79 -15.11 8.73 8.19
CA SER A 79 -15.23 7.33 7.73
C SER A 79 -16.42 6.58 8.35
N SER A 80 -16.85 6.98 9.55
CA SER A 80 -18.09 6.50 10.19
C SER A 80 -19.34 6.73 9.34
N ASP A 81 -19.37 7.81 8.56
CA ASP A 81 -20.54 8.20 7.78
C ASP A 81 -20.79 7.25 6.60
N MET A 82 -19.78 6.53 6.11
CA MET A 82 -19.91 5.64 4.95
C MET A 82 -20.96 4.56 5.20
N MET A 83 -20.87 3.88 6.35
CA MET A 83 -21.79 2.79 6.73
C MET A 83 -23.22 3.30 6.95
N GLU A 84 -23.37 4.47 7.57
CA GLU A 84 -24.69 5.06 7.83
C GLU A 84 -25.37 5.53 6.53
N LYS A 85 -24.60 6.20 5.66
CA LYS A 85 -25.13 6.86 4.48
C LYS A 85 -25.28 5.91 3.30
N PHE A 86 -24.48 4.85 3.18
CA PHE A 86 -24.52 3.91 2.06
C PHE A 86 -24.65 2.47 2.56
N ARG A 87 -25.89 1.99 2.70
CA ARG A 87 -26.17 0.66 3.27
C ARG A 87 -25.55 -0.51 2.50
N ASP A 88 -25.34 -0.36 1.20
CA ASP A 88 -24.73 -1.40 0.36
C ASP A 88 -23.19 -1.31 0.31
N ILE A 89 -22.57 -0.53 1.21
CA ILE A 89 -21.12 -0.28 1.22
C ILE A 89 -20.29 -1.55 1.32
N LEU A 90 -20.76 -2.60 2.01
CA LEU A 90 -20.04 -3.88 2.09
C LEU A 90 -19.97 -4.57 0.72
N SER A 91 -21.10 -4.60 0.01
CA SER A 91 -21.17 -5.13 -1.35
C SER A 91 -20.37 -4.27 -2.34
N PHE A 92 -20.43 -2.94 -2.19
CA PHE A 92 -19.60 -2.04 -2.99
C PHE A 92 -18.11 -2.27 -2.74
N CYS A 93 -17.71 -2.39 -1.47
CA CYS A 93 -16.35 -2.70 -1.05
C CYS A 93 -15.87 -4.02 -1.64
N HIS A 94 -16.71 -5.05 -1.65
CA HIS A 94 -16.41 -6.34 -2.27
C HIS A 94 -16.06 -6.16 -3.76
N GLU A 95 -16.90 -5.45 -4.52
CA GLU A 95 -16.67 -5.26 -5.95
C GLU A 95 -15.45 -4.40 -6.26
N VAL A 96 -15.24 -3.30 -5.51
CA VAL A 96 -14.03 -2.47 -5.63
C VAL A 96 -12.77 -3.29 -5.35
N SER A 97 -12.81 -4.11 -4.30
CA SER A 97 -11.68 -4.94 -3.89
C SER A 97 -11.40 -6.06 -4.89
N ARG A 98 -12.45 -6.72 -5.42
CA ARG A 98 -12.35 -7.72 -6.48
C ARG A 98 -11.76 -7.12 -7.75
N LEU A 99 -12.19 -5.92 -8.14
CA LEU A 99 -11.66 -5.22 -9.31
C LEU A 99 -10.18 -4.90 -9.13
N MET A 100 -9.77 -4.36 -7.96
CA MET A 100 -8.36 -4.12 -7.64
C MET A 100 -7.52 -5.38 -7.81
N VAL A 101 -7.94 -6.48 -7.17
CA VAL A 101 -7.20 -7.75 -7.24
C VAL A 101 -7.11 -8.28 -8.68
N THR A 102 -8.20 -8.19 -9.44
CA THR A 102 -8.25 -8.63 -10.85
C THR A 102 -7.29 -7.81 -11.71
N GLU A 103 -7.28 -6.49 -11.56
CA GLU A 103 -6.45 -5.59 -12.35
C GLU A 103 -4.96 -5.72 -12.05
N MET A 104 -4.59 -5.96 -10.77
CA MET A 104 -3.21 -6.22 -10.39
C MET A 104 -2.73 -7.55 -10.96
N ARG A 105 -3.51 -8.62 -10.79
CA ARG A 105 -3.16 -9.96 -11.30
C ARG A 105 -3.06 -9.99 -12.82
N ARG A 106 -3.98 -9.31 -13.51
CA ARG A 106 -3.96 -9.20 -14.97
C ARG A 106 -2.66 -8.56 -15.47
N ARG A 107 -2.16 -7.54 -14.76
CA ARG A 107 -0.91 -6.85 -15.10
C ARG A 107 0.35 -7.62 -14.72
N ALA A 108 0.29 -8.43 -13.66
CA ALA A 108 1.40 -9.28 -13.26
C ALA A 108 1.53 -10.56 -14.09
N SER A 109 0.47 -10.97 -14.80
CA SER A 109 0.44 -12.27 -15.50
C SER A 109 1.37 -12.32 -16.72
N ASN A 110 2.14 -13.41 -16.83
CA ASN A 110 3.00 -13.75 -17.97
C ASN A 110 4.04 -12.69 -18.38
N GLN A 111 4.57 -11.96 -17.40
CA GLN A 111 5.57 -10.91 -17.60
C GLN A 111 6.79 -11.14 -16.71
N SER A 112 7.93 -10.51 -17.06
CA SER A 112 9.04 -10.35 -16.12
C SER A 112 8.60 -9.51 -14.92
N THR A 113 9.33 -9.61 -13.81
CA THR A 113 9.02 -8.83 -12.59
C THR A 113 9.10 -7.32 -12.85
N GLU A 114 10.08 -6.86 -13.64
CA GLU A 114 10.22 -5.46 -14.09
C GLU A 114 9.04 -4.98 -14.96
N ALA A 115 8.59 -5.79 -15.91
CA ALA A 115 7.46 -5.43 -16.77
C ALA A 115 6.14 -5.41 -15.97
N ALA A 116 5.96 -6.40 -15.09
CA ALA A 116 4.82 -6.47 -14.18
C ALA A 116 4.77 -5.26 -13.23
N SER A 117 5.89 -4.91 -12.59
CA SER A 117 5.98 -3.78 -11.66
C SER A 117 5.66 -2.46 -12.37
N SER A 118 6.24 -2.25 -13.56
CA SER A 118 6.01 -1.06 -14.39
C SER A 118 4.56 -0.96 -14.86
N ALA A 119 3.94 -2.08 -15.28
CA ALA A 119 2.55 -2.10 -15.71
C ALA A 119 1.58 -1.76 -14.57
N ILE A 120 1.84 -2.28 -13.37
CA ILE A 120 1.06 -1.99 -12.16
C ILE A 120 1.18 -0.51 -11.78
N VAL A 121 2.40 0.00 -11.66
CA VAL A 121 2.65 1.40 -11.29
C VAL A 121 2.03 2.35 -12.31
N LYS A 122 2.21 2.10 -13.61
CA LYS A 122 1.62 2.93 -14.66
C LYS A 122 0.10 3.03 -14.57
N PHE A 123 -0.57 1.96 -14.15
CA PHE A 123 -2.03 1.99 -13.98
C PHE A 123 -2.46 2.72 -12.71
N LEU A 124 -1.70 2.58 -11.63
CA LEU A 124 -2.03 3.19 -10.35
C LEU A 124 -1.64 4.67 -10.29
N GLU A 125 -0.63 5.13 -11.03
CA GLU A 125 -0.26 6.54 -11.12
C GLU A 125 -1.34 7.38 -11.81
N ILE A 126 -1.40 8.66 -11.43
CA ILE A 126 -2.25 9.66 -12.11
C ILE A 126 -1.71 9.86 -13.54
N GLU A 127 -2.51 9.74 -14.60
CA GLU A 127 -1.98 10.00 -15.95
C GLU A 127 -1.88 11.50 -16.24
N ASN A 128 -3.04 12.16 -16.40
CA ASN A 128 -3.13 13.59 -16.69
C ASN A 128 -3.70 14.37 -15.50
N CYS A 129 -4.87 13.93 -15.02
CA CYS A 129 -5.53 14.41 -13.81
C CYS A 129 -6.20 13.24 -13.07
N GLU A 130 -6.52 13.42 -11.79
CA GLU A 130 -7.01 12.35 -10.91
C GLU A 130 -8.26 11.64 -11.45
N GLU A 131 -9.30 12.42 -11.80
CA GLU A 131 -10.61 11.88 -12.19
C GLU A 131 -10.59 11.10 -13.53
N SER A 132 -9.57 11.32 -14.36
CA SER A 132 -9.39 10.60 -15.63
C SER A 132 -8.68 9.25 -15.48
N SER A 133 -8.09 9.00 -14.31
CA SER A 133 -7.17 7.88 -14.08
C SER A 133 -7.88 6.73 -13.38
N ASN A 134 -8.36 5.75 -14.15
CA ASN A 134 -9.13 4.61 -13.63
C ASN A 134 -8.45 3.89 -12.45
N GLY A 135 -7.14 3.60 -12.56
CA GLY A 135 -6.43 2.90 -11.49
C GLY A 135 -6.14 3.76 -10.26
N TRP A 136 -5.85 5.05 -10.44
CA TRP A 136 -5.75 6.00 -9.33
C TRP A 136 -7.08 6.13 -8.58
N MET A 137 -8.20 6.23 -9.32
CA MET A 137 -9.53 6.30 -8.72
C MET A 137 -9.90 5.02 -7.97
N LEU A 138 -9.49 3.86 -8.48
CA LEU A 138 -9.66 2.57 -7.82
C LEU A 138 -8.86 2.48 -6.52
N LEU A 139 -7.59 2.92 -6.54
CA LEU A 139 -6.76 2.98 -5.34
C LEU A 139 -7.31 3.98 -4.31
N SER A 140 -7.80 5.13 -4.77
CA SER A 140 -8.38 6.17 -3.92
C SER A 140 -9.68 5.70 -3.25
N ALA A 141 -10.56 5.03 -4.00
CA ALA A 141 -11.77 4.43 -3.44
C ALA A 141 -11.43 3.34 -2.41
N LEU A 142 -10.45 2.47 -2.71
CA LEU A 142 -9.97 1.46 -1.78
C LEU A 142 -9.39 2.10 -0.50
N ASN A 143 -8.63 3.19 -0.64
CA ASN A 143 -8.08 3.94 0.50
C ASN A 143 -9.18 4.49 1.42
N LEU A 144 -10.25 5.07 0.85
CA LEU A 144 -11.39 5.52 1.64
C LEU A 144 -12.07 4.36 2.36
N LEU A 145 -12.28 3.24 1.67
CA LEU A 145 -12.89 2.04 2.26
C LEU A 145 -12.05 1.45 3.39
N THR A 146 -10.71 1.46 3.30
CA THR A 146 -9.84 1.00 4.41
C THR A 146 -9.88 1.89 5.64
N ALA A 147 -10.41 3.12 5.54
CA ALA A 147 -10.61 3.99 6.69
C ALA A 147 -11.88 3.66 7.48
N GLY A 148 -12.75 2.78 6.94
CA GLY A 148 -13.95 2.32 7.61
C GLY A 148 -13.68 1.29 8.71
N ASP A 149 -14.74 0.61 9.16
CA ASP A 149 -14.64 -0.33 10.27
C ASP A 149 -14.09 -1.72 9.88
N ALA A 150 -13.92 -2.59 10.88
CA ALA A 150 -13.38 -3.94 10.70
C ALA A 150 -14.19 -4.82 9.72
N SER A 151 -15.48 -4.53 9.49
CA SER A 151 -16.28 -5.31 8.54
C SER A 151 -15.84 -5.07 7.10
N LEU A 152 -15.43 -3.84 6.75
CA LEU A 152 -14.85 -3.53 5.44
C LEU A 152 -13.48 -4.18 5.27
N ILE A 153 -12.64 -4.15 6.31
CA ILE A 153 -11.35 -4.85 6.31
C ILE A 153 -11.54 -6.35 6.10
N GLN A 154 -12.56 -6.94 6.73
CA GLN A 154 -12.89 -8.36 6.54
C GLN A 154 -13.30 -8.68 5.10
N VAL A 155 -14.08 -7.82 4.45
CA VAL A 155 -14.45 -7.96 3.03
C VAL A 155 -13.19 -7.95 2.16
N MET A 156 -12.31 -6.95 2.34
CA MET A 156 -11.05 -6.83 1.59
C MET A 156 -10.12 -8.03 1.79
N THR A 157 -10.05 -8.52 3.03
CA THR A 157 -9.25 -9.69 3.39
C THR A 157 -9.77 -10.95 2.70
N THR A 158 -11.08 -11.13 2.66
CA THR A 158 -11.73 -12.31 2.04
C THR A 158 -11.44 -12.40 0.55
N VAL A 159 -11.32 -11.26 -0.14
CA VAL A 159 -10.99 -11.21 -1.57
C VAL A 159 -9.49 -11.08 -1.86
N SER A 160 -8.62 -11.25 -0.85
CA SER A 160 -7.15 -11.23 -0.99
C SER A 160 -6.56 -9.88 -1.43
N VAL A 161 -7.11 -8.76 -0.95
CA VAL A 161 -6.45 -7.45 -1.10
C VAL A 161 -5.08 -7.42 -0.40
N PRO A 162 -4.92 -7.85 0.88
CA PRO A 162 -3.63 -7.71 1.58
C PRO A 162 -2.49 -8.44 0.86
N SER A 163 -2.66 -9.73 0.58
CA SER A 163 -1.71 -10.54 -0.20
C SER A 163 -1.39 -9.95 -1.58
N THR A 164 -2.40 -9.45 -2.29
CA THR A 164 -2.18 -8.87 -3.63
C THR A 164 -1.34 -7.59 -3.55
N LEU A 165 -1.60 -6.71 -2.58
CA LEU A 165 -0.85 -5.46 -2.42
C LEU A 165 0.57 -5.70 -1.88
N VAL A 166 0.77 -6.67 -0.97
CA VAL A 166 2.11 -7.06 -0.52
C VAL A 166 2.96 -7.60 -1.67
N LYS A 167 2.39 -8.42 -2.54
CA LYS A 167 3.06 -8.88 -3.78
C LYS A 167 3.46 -7.72 -4.69
N CYS A 168 2.56 -6.75 -4.88
CA CYS A 168 2.86 -5.56 -5.68
C CYS A 168 3.99 -4.74 -5.04
N LEU A 169 3.97 -4.55 -3.72
CA LEU A 169 5.04 -3.84 -2.99
C LEU A 169 6.40 -4.50 -3.21
N TYR A 170 6.46 -5.84 -3.17
CA TYR A 170 7.69 -6.57 -3.42
C TYR A 170 8.15 -6.41 -4.88
N LEU A 171 7.23 -6.48 -5.85
CA LEU A 171 7.54 -6.24 -7.27
C LEU A 171 8.10 -4.83 -7.54
N PHE A 172 7.73 -3.84 -6.74
CA PHE A 172 8.21 -2.46 -6.93
C PHE A 172 9.71 -2.29 -6.69
N PHE A 173 10.41 -3.30 -6.19
CA PHE A 173 11.87 -3.31 -6.08
C PHE A 173 12.56 -3.43 -7.45
N ASP A 174 11.83 -3.94 -8.45
CA ASP A 174 12.29 -4.09 -9.84
C ASP A 174 11.83 -2.93 -10.74
N LEU A 175 11.38 -1.81 -10.17
CA LEU A 175 11.03 -0.65 -10.99
C LEU A 175 12.26 0.01 -11.58
N LEU A 176 12.15 0.42 -12.85
CA LEU A 176 13.14 1.26 -13.50
C LEU A 176 13.16 2.67 -12.90
N GLU A 177 14.31 3.34 -13.06
CA GLU A 177 14.46 4.74 -12.69
C GLU A 177 13.50 5.61 -13.53
N ILE A 178 12.98 6.68 -12.92
CA ILE A 178 12.04 7.57 -13.58
C ILE A 178 12.80 8.48 -14.55
N GLU A 179 12.45 8.41 -15.83
CA GLU A 179 12.94 9.35 -16.84
C GLU A 179 12.35 10.75 -16.62
N ASP A 180 13.19 11.78 -16.74
CA ASP A 180 12.83 13.20 -16.60
C ASP A 180 11.94 13.52 -15.37
N PRO A 181 12.39 13.19 -14.14
CA PRO A 181 11.55 13.13 -12.95
C PRO A 181 10.88 14.47 -12.58
N ASP A 182 11.52 15.59 -12.91
CA ASP A 182 11.08 16.94 -12.56
C ASP A 182 10.40 17.68 -13.73
N THR A 183 10.30 17.07 -14.91
CA THR A 183 9.72 17.71 -16.12
C THR A 183 8.23 17.34 -16.25
N ALA A 184 7.34 18.29 -15.96
CA ALA A 184 5.91 18.12 -16.22
C ALA A 184 5.63 18.09 -17.73
N LYS A 185 4.87 17.09 -18.19
CA LYS A 185 4.34 17.06 -19.56
C LYS A 185 3.28 18.16 -19.73
N THR A 186 3.21 18.75 -20.92
CA THR A 186 2.19 19.76 -21.24
C THR A 186 0.78 19.19 -20.98
N GLY A 187 0.04 19.80 -20.05
CA GLY A 187 -1.31 19.36 -19.68
C GLY A 187 -1.38 18.35 -18.51
N SER A 188 -0.27 18.08 -17.82
CA SER A 188 -0.24 17.25 -16.59
C SER A 188 -0.16 18.14 -15.36
N ASP A 189 -0.97 17.83 -14.33
CA ASP A 189 -0.99 18.56 -13.06
C ASP A 189 0.24 18.25 -12.17
N PHE A 190 0.93 17.15 -12.47
CA PHE A 190 2.02 16.59 -11.66
C PHE A 190 3.23 16.18 -12.50
N THR A 191 4.43 16.31 -11.92
CA THR A 191 5.65 15.71 -12.50
C THR A 191 5.67 14.19 -12.29
N PRO A 192 6.44 13.41 -13.07
CA PRO A 192 6.59 11.97 -12.84
C PRO A 192 6.98 11.60 -11.40
N LYS A 193 7.87 12.39 -10.79
CA LYS A 193 8.28 12.22 -9.40
C LYS A 193 7.15 12.50 -8.41
N GLU A 194 6.38 13.58 -8.59
CA GLU A 194 5.23 13.89 -7.73
C GLU A 194 4.20 12.77 -7.77
N ARG A 195 3.91 12.22 -8.97
CA ARG A 195 3.01 11.07 -9.12
C ARG A 195 3.47 9.83 -8.38
N ARG A 196 4.75 9.50 -8.48
CA ARG A 196 5.34 8.36 -7.77
C ARG A 196 5.23 8.52 -6.25
N ILE A 197 5.49 9.73 -5.73
CA ILE A 197 5.38 10.03 -4.30
C ILE A 197 3.93 9.91 -3.83
N LEU A 198 2.97 10.43 -4.62
CA LEU A 198 1.54 10.31 -4.32
C LEU A 198 1.08 8.85 -4.30
N LEU A 199 1.48 8.07 -5.30
CA LEU A 199 1.23 6.63 -5.35
C LEU A 199 1.78 5.94 -4.10
N GLN A 200 3.06 6.16 -3.77
CA GLN A 200 3.68 5.55 -2.59
C GLN A 200 2.87 5.86 -1.33
N LYS A 201 2.51 7.13 -1.10
CA LYS A 201 1.77 7.55 0.11
C LYS A 201 0.42 6.84 0.24
N ILE A 202 -0.39 6.82 -0.81
CA ILE A 202 -1.72 6.19 -0.76
C ILE A 202 -1.61 4.67 -0.70
N PHE A 203 -0.71 4.08 -1.46
CA PHE A 203 -0.49 2.64 -1.47
C PHE A 203 -0.06 2.12 -0.10
N VAL A 204 0.89 2.81 0.55
CA VAL A 204 1.34 2.47 1.90
C VAL A 204 0.25 2.70 2.93
N GLN A 205 -0.50 3.80 2.82
CA GLN A 205 -1.61 4.09 3.74
C GLN A 205 -2.67 2.97 3.72
N VAL A 206 -3.01 2.44 2.55
CA VAL A 206 -3.91 1.30 2.40
C VAL A 206 -3.35 0.07 3.12
N LEU A 207 -2.09 -0.29 2.87
CA LEU A 207 -1.45 -1.45 3.50
C LEU A 207 -1.32 -1.31 5.02
N VAL A 208 -0.94 -0.13 5.50
CA VAL A 208 -0.84 0.18 6.94
C VAL A 208 -2.22 0.04 7.59
N ARG A 209 -3.28 0.63 7.02
CA ARG A 209 -4.65 0.50 7.55
C ARG A 209 -5.12 -0.94 7.61
N LEU A 210 -4.84 -1.74 6.57
CA LEU A 210 -5.13 -3.17 6.59
C LEU A 210 -4.34 -3.88 7.70
N CYS A 211 -3.01 -3.68 7.75
CA CYS A 211 -2.13 -4.37 8.70
C CYS A 211 -2.29 -3.90 10.17
N SER A 212 -3.07 -2.85 10.42
CA SER A 212 -3.54 -2.47 11.76
C SER A 212 -4.61 -3.42 12.33
N HIS A 213 -4.96 -4.48 11.59
CA HIS A 213 -5.87 -5.53 12.03
C HIS A 213 -5.20 -6.91 11.94
N THR A 214 -5.61 -7.81 12.84
CA THR A 214 -5.11 -9.18 12.89
C THR A 214 -5.51 -10.00 11.65
N THR A 215 -6.71 -9.77 11.10
CA THR A 215 -7.25 -10.61 10.01
C THR A 215 -6.47 -10.52 8.70
N PRO A 216 -5.97 -9.35 8.23
CA PRO A 216 -5.01 -9.28 7.13
C PRO A 216 -3.69 -10.01 7.39
N ALA A 217 -3.12 -9.92 8.60
CA ALA A 217 -1.86 -10.61 8.92
C ALA A 217 -2.02 -12.14 8.85
N GLU A 218 -3.13 -12.66 9.36
CA GLU A 218 -3.48 -14.08 9.23
C GLU A 218 -3.74 -14.50 7.79
N GLU A 219 -4.30 -13.62 6.96
CA GLU A 219 -4.45 -13.87 5.52
C GLU A 219 -3.12 -13.95 4.79
N LEU A 220 -2.20 -13.03 5.08
CA LEU A 220 -0.85 -13.05 4.53
C LEU A 220 -0.10 -14.33 4.90
N ALA A 221 -0.19 -14.76 6.17
CA ALA A 221 0.41 -16.01 6.62
C ALA A 221 -0.23 -17.23 5.92
N ARG A 222 -1.57 -17.29 5.84
CA ARG A 222 -2.29 -18.41 5.20
C ARG A 222 -2.03 -18.52 3.70
N LYS A 223 -1.78 -17.39 3.02
CA LYS A 223 -1.49 -17.33 1.58
C LYS A 223 -0.01 -17.47 1.24
N ASP A 224 0.84 -17.60 2.26
CA ASP A 224 2.29 -17.68 2.14
C ASP A 224 2.96 -16.40 1.59
N ASP A 225 2.31 -15.25 1.80
CA ASP A 225 2.77 -13.96 1.26
C ASP A 225 3.45 -13.09 2.32
N LEU A 226 3.31 -13.41 3.60
CA LEU A 226 3.94 -12.65 4.69
C LEU A 226 5.47 -12.68 4.61
N THR A 227 6.07 -13.78 4.13
CA THR A 227 7.53 -13.87 3.92
C THR A 227 8.08 -12.81 2.96
N LEU A 228 7.24 -12.26 2.07
CA LEU A 228 7.64 -11.20 1.15
C LEU A 228 7.98 -9.90 1.89
N LEU A 229 7.29 -9.58 3.00
CA LEU A 229 7.63 -8.40 3.80
C LEU A 229 8.98 -8.55 4.50
N PHE A 230 9.29 -9.73 5.05
CA PHE A 230 10.60 -10.03 5.65
C PHE A 230 11.73 -9.99 4.63
N SER A 231 11.46 -10.51 3.43
CA SER A 231 12.36 -10.39 2.30
C SER A 231 12.57 -8.91 1.95
N ALA A 232 11.48 -8.15 1.77
CA ALA A 232 11.52 -6.75 1.35
C ALA A 232 12.35 -5.86 2.27
N ILE A 233 12.20 -5.97 3.59
CA ILE A 233 12.89 -5.09 4.54
C ILE A 233 14.42 -5.29 4.56
N THR A 234 14.92 -6.40 4.04
CA THR A 234 16.35 -6.75 4.04
C THR A 234 16.91 -7.05 2.65
N SER A 235 16.09 -6.97 1.60
CA SER A 235 16.57 -7.15 0.23
C SER A 235 17.34 -5.92 -0.22
N TRP A 236 18.39 -6.14 -1.00
CA TRP A 236 19.01 -5.08 -1.77
C TRP A 236 18.05 -4.61 -2.87
N CYS A 237 18.09 -3.31 -3.14
CA CYS A 237 17.39 -2.70 -4.26
C CYS A 237 18.18 -1.48 -4.75
N PRO A 238 18.00 -1.07 -6.01
CA PRO A 238 18.54 0.19 -6.50
C PRO A 238 18.14 1.39 -5.62
N SER A 239 18.97 2.44 -5.61
CA SER A 239 18.78 3.62 -4.75
C SER A 239 17.42 4.31 -4.95
N HIS A 240 16.93 4.35 -6.19
CA HIS A 240 15.61 4.92 -6.52
C HIS A 240 14.43 4.11 -5.98
N ASN A 241 14.63 2.84 -5.61
CA ASN A 241 13.61 1.95 -5.05
C ASN A 241 13.69 1.83 -3.52
N VAL A 242 14.67 2.45 -2.85
CA VAL A 242 14.81 2.43 -1.38
C VAL A 242 13.55 2.91 -0.66
N MET A 243 12.79 3.83 -1.27
CA MET A 243 11.52 4.28 -0.71
C MET A 243 10.52 3.14 -0.50
N TRP A 244 10.50 2.12 -1.39
CA TRP A 244 9.63 0.95 -1.27
C TRP A 244 10.09 -0.01 -0.18
N ARG A 245 11.41 -0.11 0.05
CA ARG A 245 11.96 -0.84 1.21
C ARG A 245 11.54 -0.19 2.53
N LYS A 246 11.60 1.14 2.62
CA LYS A 246 11.10 1.90 3.78
C LYS A 246 9.60 1.70 3.98
N SER A 247 8.83 1.70 2.90
CA SER A 247 7.40 1.38 2.92
C SER A 247 7.10 -0.04 3.42
N ALA A 248 7.88 -1.05 3.00
CA ALA A 248 7.72 -2.41 3.51
C ALA A 248 8.03 -2.51 5.00
N ALA A 249 9.04 -1.77 5.49
CA ALA A 249 9.36 -1.69 6.91
C ALA A 249 8.21 -1.06 7.71
N GLU A 250 7.60 0.02 7.21
CA GLU A 250 6.44 0.66 7.84
C GLU A 250 5.23 -0.29 7.96
N VAL A 251 4.95 -1.04 6.90
CA VAL A 251 3.86 -2.03 6.89
C VAL A 251 4.17 -3.16 7.89
N LEU A 252 5.40 -3.68 7.90
CA LEU A 252 5.80 -4.74 8.82
C LEU A 252 5.78 -4.27 10.29
N MET A 253 6.14 -3.01 10.56
CA MET A 253 6.06 -2.39 11.88
C MET A 253 4.62 -2.16 12.35
N THR A 254 3.69 -1.92 11.42
CA THR A 254 2.28 -1.86 11.78
C THR A 254 1.76 -3.27 12.13
N LEU A 255 2.15 -4.26 11.32
CA LEU A 255 1.80 -5.66 11.55
C LEU A 255 2.36 -6.19 12.88
N SER A 256 3.58 -5.83 13.27
CA SER A 256 4.17 -6.25 14.56
C SER A 256 3.33 -5.80 15.75
N ARG A 257 2.74 -4.61 15.69
CA ARG A 257 1.96 -4.02 16.79
C ARG A 257 0.53 -4.52 16.88
N HIS A 258 -0.08 -4.85 15.75
CA HIS A 258 -1.52 -5.11 15.69
C HIS A 258 -1.90 -6.48 15.09
N GLY A 259 -1.00 -7.04 14.29
CA GLY A 259 -1.23 -8.22 13.46
C GLY A 259 -0.72 -9.53 14.05
N LEU A 260 0.08 -9.50 15.12
CA LEU A 260 0.67 -10.71 15.69
C LEU A 260 -0.35 -11.54 16.47
N SER A 261 -0.79 -12.64 15.86
CA SER A 261 -1.50 -13.74 16.52
C SER A 261 -0.64 -15.01 16.53
N GLN A 262 -1.05 -16.02 17.31
CA GLN A 262 -0.32 -17.29 17.40
C GLN A 262 -0.12 -17.97 16.03
N PRO A 263 -1.11 -18.02 15.11
CA PRO A 263 -0.89 -18.50 13.74
C PRO A 263 0.17 -17.71 12.97
N VAL A 264 0.19 -16.38 13.11
CA VAL A 264 1.16 -15.51 12.42
C VAL A 264 2.57 -15.74 12.95
N VAL A 265 2.76 -15.78 14.27
CA VAL A 265 4.06 -16.10 14.88
C VAL A 265 4.54 -17.50 14.46
N SER A 266 3.64 -18.49 14.48
CA SER A 266 3.97 -19.85 14.08
C SER A 266 4.40 -19.92 12.62
N TYR A 267 3.73 -19.18 11.74
CA TYR A 267 4.12 -19.08 10.33
C TYR A 267 5.51 -18.47 10.17
N ILE A 268 5.79 -17.34 10.85
CA ILE A 268 7.08 -16.64 10.76
C ILE A 268 8.23 -17.56 11.19
N HIS A 269 8.03 -18.29 12.29
CA HIS A 269 8.98 -19.28 12.77
C HIS A 269 9.19 -20.42 11.75
N GLN A 270 8.11 -21.05 11.29
CA GLN A 270 8.17 -22.19 10.36
C GLN A 270 8.79 -21.83 9.00
N LYS A 271 8.61 -20.58 8.55
CA LYS A 271 9.19 -20.07 7.31
C LYS A 271 10.59 -19.49 7.50
N SER A 272 11.12 -19.51 8.72
CA SER A 272 12.45 -19.00 9.07
C SER A 272 12.65 -17.55 8.62
N CYS A 273 11.60 -16.73 8.69
CA CYS A 273 11.61 -15.35 8.22
C CYS A 273 12.71 -14.50 8.89
N VAL A 274 13.01 -14.74 10.17
CA VAL A 274 14.08 -14.04 10.89
C VAL A 274 15.46 -14.43 10.34
N ALA A 275 15.68 -15.73 10.07
CA ALA A 275 16.92 -16.21 9.46
C ALA A 275 17.10 -15.65 8.05
N LEU A 276 16.03 -15.57 7.27
CA LEU A 276 16.03 -14.95 5.94
C LEU A 276 16.53 -13.49 5.99
N CYS A 277 16.07 -12.70 6.97
CA CYS A 277 16.55 -11.33 7.15
C CYS A 277 18.05 -11.27 7.42
N ILE A 278 18.57 -12.15 8.28
CA ILE A 278 20.00 -12.22 8.60
C ILE A 278 20.82 -12.65 7.38
N ASP A 279 20.38 -13.68 6.67
CA ASP A 279 21.05 -14.17 5.46
C ASP A 279 21.16 -13.07 4.39
N ASN A 280 20.08 -12.30 4.17
CA ASN A 280 20.10 -11.19 3.22
C ASN A 280 21.11 -10.10 3.61
N MET A 281 21.17 -9.73 4.89
CA MET A 281 22.11 -8.71 5.37
C MET A 281 23.58 -9.18 5.31
N GLN A 282 23.84 -10.48 5.42
CA GLN A 282 25.20 -11.03 5.40
C GLN A 282 25.73 -11.29 3.99
N ARG A 283 24.88 -11.76 3.08
CA ARG A 283 25.32 -12.35 1.80
C ARG A 283 25.32 -11.38 0.63
N VAL A 284 24.75 -10.19 0.78
CA VAL A 284 24.63 -9.23 -0.32
C VAL A 284 25.78 -8.23 -0.27
N PRO A 285 26.82 -8.38 -1.11
CA PRO A 285 28.03 -7.54 -1.05
C PRO A 285 27.78 -6.08 -1.45
N GLU A 286 26.68 -5.79 -2.14
CA GLU A 286 26.30 -4.45 -2.58
C GLU A 286 25.72 -3.57 -1.45
N LEU A 287 25.47 -4.13 -0.26
CA LEU A 287 24.92 -3.38 0.87
C LEU A 287 25.98 -2.50 1.54
N SER A 288 25.67 -1.21 1.68
CA SER A 288 26.50 -0.31 2.49
C SER A 288 26.28 -0.54 4.00
N PRO A 289 27.26 -0.21 4.86
CA PRO A 289 27.09 -0.31 6.31
C PRO A 289 25.87 0.45 6.84
N LEU A 290 25.57 1.62 6.28
CA LEU A 290 24.40 2.40 6.69
C LEU A 290 23.08 1.68 6.36
N GLU A 291 22.99 1.01 5.22
CA GLU A 291 21.81 0.22 4.87
C GLU A 291 21.64 -0.97 5.80
N ILE A 292 22.74 -1.65 6.17
CA ILE A 292 22.69 -2.75 7.15
C ILE A 292 22.17 -2.23 8.51
N VAL A 293 22.58 -1.03 8.93
CA VAL A 293 22.04 -0.39 10.14
C VAL A 293 20.54 -0.12 10.01
N GLU A 294 20.07 0.45 8.91
CA GLU A 294 18.63 0.68 8.67
C GLU A 294 17.84 -0.65 8.69
N MET A 295 18.39 -1.72 8.12
CA MET A 295 17.80 -3.06 8.12
C MET A 295 17.73 -3.65 9.54
N PHE A 296 18.80 -3.54 10.33
CA PHE A 296 18.79 -3.96 11.73
C PHE A 296 17.75 -3.20 12.55
N VAL A 297 17.58 -1.89 12.32
CA VAL A 297 16.53 -1.11 13.00
C VAL A 297 15.15 -1.70 12.69
N ALA A 298 14.86 -2.00 11.42
CA ALA A 298 13.57 -2.61 11.05
C ALA A 298 13.38 -3.98 11.72
N VAL A 299 14.40 -4.85 11.69
CA VAL A 299 14.34 -6.18 12.32
C VAL A 299 14.19 -6.08 13.84
N PHE A 300 14.92 -5.19 14.52
CA PHE A 300 14.84 -5.03 15.97
C PHE A 300 13.54 -4.40 16.43
N CYS A 301 13.02 -3.42 15.70
CA CYS A 301 11.72 -2.86 16.02
C CYS A 301 10.63 -3.94 15.91
N PHE A 302 10.70 -4.81 14.89
CA PHE A 302 9.82 -5.97 14.77
C PHE A 302 10.00 -6.97 15.92
N LEU A 303 11.24 -7.37 16.22
CA LEU A 303 11.54 -8.36 17.26
C LEU A 303 11.11 -7.87 18.65
N LYS A 304 11.34 -6.59 18.95
CA LYS A 304 10.90 -5.94 20.19
C LYS A 304 9.39 -6.10 20.37
N ASP A 305 8.60 -5.64 19.40
CA ASP A 305 7.14 -5.70 19.48
C ASP A 305 6.66 -7.17 19.54
N SER A 306 7.31 -8.07 18.80
CA SER A 306 6.97 -9.50 18.83
C SER A 306 7.23 -10.18 20.17
N SER A 307 8.26 -9.73 20.91
CA SER A 307 8.63 -10.32 22.21
C SER A 307 7.59 -10.11 23.30
N GLU A 308 6.75 -9.08 23.15
CA GLU A 308 5.59 -8.82 24.03
C GLU A 308 4.49 -9.87 23.83
N VAL A 309 4.46 -10.55 22.67
CA VAL A 309 3.48 -11.58 22.31
C VAL A 309 4.08 -12.99 22.45
N SER A 310 5.31 -13.22 21.98
CA SER A 310 5.99 -14.51 22.02
C SER A 310 7.52 -14.35 21.99
N GLN A 311 8.22 -15.16 22.79
CA GLN A 311 9.68 -15.21 22.79
C GLN A 311 10.28 -16.00 21.61
N THR A 312 9.46 -16.77 20.88
CA THR A 312 9.91 -17.65 19.78
C THR A 312 10.78 -16.94 18.76
N LEU A 313 10.43 -15.71 18.36
CA LEU A 313 11.15 -15.01 17.30
C LEU A 313 12.49 -14.42 17.77
N LEU A 314 12.63 -14.14 19.07
CA LEU A 314 13.94 -13.82 19.67
C LEU A 314 14.83 -15.06 19.75
N ASP A 315 14.26 -16.22 20.08
CA ASP A 315 14.98 -17.49 20.05
C ASP A 315 15.41 -17.85 18.62
N ASP A 316 14.59 -17.55 17.61
CA ASP A 316 14.96 -17.71 16.20
C ASP A 316 16.14 -16.81 15.84
N PHE A 317 16.11 -15.53 16.24
CA PHE A 317 17.21 -14.60 16.02
C PHE A 317 18.51 -15.08 16.67
N ARG A 318 18.42 -15.65 17.88
CA ARG A 318 19.56 -16.27 18.54
C ARG A 318 20.07 -17.49 17.76
N SER A 319 19.16 -18.36 17.34
CA SER A 319 19.48 -19.64 16.70
C SER A 319 20.11 -19.45 15.32
N CYS A 320 19.72 -18.41 14.59
CA CYS A 320 20.33 -18.05 13.30
C CYS A 320 21.59 -17.16 13.42
N GLN A 321 22.21 -17.10 14.61
CA GLN A 321 23.43 -16.33 14.87
C GLN A 321 23.29 -14.82 14.67
N GLY A 322 22.07 -14.27 14.78
CA GLY A 322 21.83 -12.83 14.61
C GLY A 322 22.62 -11.96 15.59
N TYR A 323 22.79 -12.39 16.84
CA TYR A 323 23.62 -11.67 17.81
C TYR A 323 25.11 -11.68 17.46
N LEU A 324 25.63 -12.82 16.98
CA LEU A 324 27.02 -12.93 16.55
C LEU A 324 27.28 -12.00 15.37
N PHE A 325 26.38 -12.01 14.38
CA PHE A 325 26.46 -11.11 13.23
C PHE A 325 26.47 -9.63 13.65
N LEU A 326 25.56 -9.23 14.54
CA LEU A 326 25.53 -7.86 15.06
C LEU A 326 26.85 -7.49 15.73
N SER A 327 27.40 -8.35 16.59
CA SER A 327 28.67 -8.09 17.27
C SER A 327 29.83 -7.94 16.29
N GLU A 328 29.94 -8.83 15.30
CA GLU A 328 30.98 -8.72 14.27
C GLU A 328 30.84 -7.45 13.42
N PHE A 329 29.61 -7.06 13.10
CA PHE A 329 29.32 -5.85 12.34
C PHE A 329 29.75 -4.59 13.10
N LEU A 330 29.40 -4.49 14.40
CA LEU A 330 29.79 -3.36 15.25
C LEU A 330 31.31 -3.26 15.42
N LEU A 331 31.99 -4.39 15.68
CA LEU A 331 33.44 -4.44 15.81
C LEU A 331 34.17 -4.03 14.52
N LYS A 332 33.64 -4.41 13.35
CA LYS A 332 34.20 -3.93 12.06
C LYS A 332 34.03 -2.42 11.90
N GLY A 333 32.93 -1.84 12.36
CA GLY A 333 32.68 -0.39 12.32
C GLY A 333 33.63 0.41 13.21
N GLU A 334 33.98 -0.11 14.39
CA GLU A 334 34.96 0.51 15.30
C GLU A 334 36.34 0.60 14.66
N ASN A 335 36.78 -0.45 13.96
CA ASN A 335 38.11 -0.50 13.31
C ASN A 335 38.25 0.40 12.06
N ILE A 336 37.17 0.99 11.54
CA ILE A 336 37.17 1.92 10.39
C ILE A 336 37.22 3.38 10.86
N SER A 337 36.98 3.62 12.15
CA SER A 337 36.91 4.96 12.75
C SER A 337 38.25 5.44 13.34
N ASP A 338 39.31 4.63 13.24
CA ASP A 338 40.72 4.93 13.59
C ASP A 338 41.60 5.09 12.33
#